data_AF-A0A540K5F7-F1
#
_entry.id   AF-A0A540K5F7-F1
#
_cell.length_a   1.000
_cell.length_b   1.000
_cell.length_c   1.000
_cell.angle_alpha   90.00
_cell.angle_beta   90.00
_cell.angle_gamma   90.00
#
_symmetry.space_group_name_H-M   'P 1'
#
loop_
_entity.id
_entity.type
_entity.pdbx_description
1 polymer ?
#
loop_
_entity_poly.entity_id
_entity_poly.type
_entity_poly.pdbx_seq_one_letter_code
_entity_poly.pdbx_strand_id
1 'polypeptide(L)'
;MASKGPVCLSYVFLKPEEATFIELSRLLFSSDIEKRKFITSSAVKKLDFKRRLIIFLSAVIQCILLLLRKPMAWLGGVLEKWLNLVSSNGGLLFLILNWLKGKVVIPDSSSTRSVLGFLDTRIELDDNIKPDDTRYNGSLSMMAAKLSYEKEKFIGKVVSEYWKMKLVAFHKFWNGYEKQESTQAFVFQDTTSDPNLVWVAFRGTEPFSADDWRTDFDISWCEFAGIGKTHGGFMKALGMQTEKSWPLEPETQDHESQLRRGTGGAVCIGAGNA
;
A
#
# COMPACT_ATOMS: atom_id res chain seq x y z
N MET A 1 -3.37 11.37 15.45
CA MET A 1 -3.67 12.81 15.19
C MET A 1 -5.04 12.92 14.53
N ALA A 2 -6.09 13.25 15.27
CA ALA A 2 -7.36 13.68 14.69
C ALA A 2 -7.30 15.20 14.43
N SER A 3 -7.79 15.68 13.29
CA SER A 3 -7.86 17.12 13.02
C SER A 3 -9.20 17.50 12.39
N LYS A 4 -9.83 18.54 12.94
CA LYS A 4 -11.04 19.15 12.35
C LYS A 4 -10.73 20.15 11.23
N GLY A 5 -9.44 20.47 10.99
CA GLY A 5 -9.02 21.47 10.01
C GLY A 5 -7.84 21.03 9.13
N PRO A 6 -7.50 21.86 8.12
CA PRO A 6 -6.39 21.57 7.21
C PRO A 6 -5.06 21.49 7.96
N VAL A 7 -4.27 20.44 7.68
CA VAL A 7 -2.97 20.21 8.32
C VAL A 7 -1.79 20.69 7.47
N CYS A 8 -2.03 20.97 6.18
CA CYS A 8 -1.02 21.53 5.28
C CYS A 8 -0.95 23.06 5.38
N LEU A 9 0.22 23.61 5.76
CA LEU A 9 0.51 25.04 5.72
C LEU A 9 0.60 25.54 4.27
N SER A 10 1.37 24.84 3.45
CA SER A 10 1.48 25.08 2.01
C SER A 10 1.51 23.75 1.25
N TYR A 11 1.07 23.74 -0.01
CA TYR A 11 1.01 22.49 -0.78
C TYR A 11 1.02 22.71 -2.29
N VAL A 12 1.35 21.64 -3.01
CA VAL A 12 1.07 21.42 -4.42
C VAL A 12 0.50 20.02 -4.56
N PHE A 13 -0.72 19.91 -5.09
CA PHE A 13 -1.37 18.64 -5.35
C PHE A 13 -1.72 18.49 -6.83
N LEU A 14 -1.45 17.30 -7.36
CA LEU A 14 -1.81 16.89 -8.70
C LEU A 14 -3.11 16.08 -8.67
N LYS A 15 -3.93 16.29 -9.70
CA LYS A 15 -5.18 15.57 -9.96
C LYS A 15 -5.20 15.08 -11.41
N PRO A 16 -4.44 14.01 -11.73
CA PRO A 16 -4.29 13.54 -13.10
C PRO A 16 -5.62 13.15 -13.77
N GLU A 17 -6.66 12.85 -13.01
CA GLU A 17 -8.02 12.58 -13.51
C GLU A 17 -8.66 13.80 -14.18
N GLU A 18 -8.26 15.00 -13.76
CA GLU A 18 -8.73 16.27 -14.33
C GLU A 18 -7.81 16.75 -15.48
N ALA A 19 -6.70 16.05 -15.76
CA ALA A 19 -5.72 16.49 -16.74
C ALA A 19 -6.15 16.16 -18.17
N THR A 20 -6.22 17.20 -19.02
CA THR A 20 -6.41 17.02 -20.47
C THR A 20 -5.07 17.14 -21.22
N PHE A 21 -4.98 16.53 -22.41
CA PHE A 21 -3.80 16.67 -23.27
C PHE A 21 -3.43 18.14 -23.55
N ILE A 22 -4.43 19.00 -23.71
CA ILE A 22 -4.25 20.44 -23.92
C ILE A 22 -3.67 21.11 -22.66
N GLU A 23 -4.15 20.75 -21.47
CA GLU A 23 -3.62 21.30 -20.22
C GLU A 23 -2.18 20.84 -19.92
N LEU A 24 -1.87 19.58 -20.21
CA LEU A 24 -0.53 19.02 -20.11
C LEU A 24 0.44 19.73 -21.07
N SER A 25 0.08 19.85 -22.35
CA SER A 25 0.92 20.56 -23.34
C SER A 25 1.12 22.04 -22.97
N ARG A 26 0.08 22.73 -22.50
CA ARG A 26 0.21 24.09 -21.96
C ARG A 26 1.22 24.19 -20.81
N LEU A 27 1.52 23.11 -20.08
CA LEU A 27 2.50 23.10 -18.97
C LEU A 27 3.91 23.39 -19.44
N LEU A 28 4.24 22.92 -20.63
CA LEU A 28 5.54 23.15 -21.23
C LEU A 28 5.69 24.62 -21.68
N PHE A 29 4.62 25.25 -22.16
CA PHE A 29 4.68 26.58 -22.77
C PHE A 29 4.31 27.75 -21.84
N SER A 30 3.55 27.54 -20.77
CA SER A 30 3.16 28.62 -19.82
C SER A 30 3.69 28.38 -18.41
N SER A 31 4.29 29.42 -17.81
CA SER A 31 4.83 29.39 -16.44
C SER A 31 3.76 29.50 -15.35
N ASP A 32 2.56 29.98 -15.72
CA ASP A 32 1.40 30.12 -14.84
C ASP A 32 0.77 28.74 -14.59
N ILE A 33 0.68 28.35 -13.32
CA ILE A 33 0.08 27.08 -12.90
C ILE A 33 -1.26 27.22 -12.19
N GLU A 34 -1.66 28.42 -11.76
CA GLU A 34 -2.94 28.63 -11.06
C GLU A 34 -4.15 28.32 -11.98
N LYS A 35 -3.98 28.48 -13.29
CA LYS A 35 -5.04 28.26 -14.29
C LYS A 35 -5.28 26.81 -14.67
N ARG A 36 -4.58 25.86 -14.07
CA ARG A 36 -4.58 24.44 -14.48
C ARG A 36 -5.43 23.63 -13.53
N LYS A 37 -6.51 23.04 -14.04
CA LYS A 37 -7.46 22.28 -13.21
C LYS A 37 -6.79 21.12 -12.46
N PHE A 38 -5.89 20.42 -13.14
CA PHE A 38 -5.16 19.30 -12.56
C PHE A 38 -4.08 19.66 -11.53
N ILE A 39 -3.82 20.95 -11.26
CA ILE A 39 -2.83 21.39 -10.25
C ILE A 39 -3.53 22.30 -9.23
N THR A 40 -3.54 21.89 -7.97
CA THR A 40 -3.99 22.74 -6.85
C THR A 40 -2.78 23.17 -6.02
N SER A 41 -2.50 24.48 -5.94
CA SER A 41 -1.42 25.02 -5.10
C SER A 41 -1.89 26.18 -4.22
N SER A 42 -1.36 26.26 -3.00
CA SER A 42 -1.60 27.41 -2.10
C SER A 42 -0.44 28.41 -2.07
N ALA A 43 0.75 28.05 -2.52
CA ALA A 43 1.96 28.87 -2.36
C ALA A 43 2.73 29.13 -3.66
N VAL A 44 2.50 28.37 -4.73
CA VAL A 44 3.30 28.46 -5.95
C VAL A 44 2.44 28.93 -7.12
N LYS A 45 2.76 30.09 -7.66
CA LYS A 45 2.04 30.69 -8.81
C LYS A 45 2.75 30.50 -10.14
N LYS A 46 4.07 30.59 -10.11
CA LYS A 46 4.94 30.48 -11.29
C LYS A 46 6.02 29.44 -11.05
N LEU A 47 6.30 28.67 -12.08
CA LEU A 47 7.35 27.66 -12.08
C LEU A 47 8.35 27.89 -13.22
N ASP A 48 9.61 27.60 -12.95
CA ASP A 48 10.64 27.53 -13.98
C ASP A 48 10.36 26.36 -14.95
N PHE A 49 11.08 26.31 -16.08
CA PHE A 49 10.85 25.25 -17.06
C PHE A 49 11.18 23.86 -16.52
N LYS A 50 12.24 23.72 -15.71
CA LYS A 50 12.67 22.43 -15.16
C LYS A 50 11.58 21.82 -14.26
N ARG A 51 11.03 22.58 -13.32
CA ARG A 51 9.94 22.11 -12.45
C ARG A 51 8.67 21.81 -13.23
N ARG A 52 8.35 22.62 -14.24
CA ARG A 52 7.21 22.34 -15.13
C ARG A 52 7.38 21.05 -15.91
N LEU A 53 8.58 20.77 -16.40
CA LEU A 53 8.88 19.52 -17.10
C LEU A 53 8.73 18.31 -16.17
N ILE A 54 9.19 18.41 -14.91
CA ILE A 54 9.03 17.33 -13.92
C ILE A 54 7.55 17.07 -13.63
N ILE A 55 6.75 18.13 -13.39
CA ILE A 55 5.29 17.99 -13.19
C ILE A 55 4.62 17.41 -14.43
N PHE A 56 5.03 17.83 -15.62
CA PHE A 56 4.52 17.27 -16.87
C PHE A 56 4.80 15.77 -16.96
N LEU A 57 6.04 15.33 -16.74
CA LEU A 57 6.42 13.92 -16.80
C LEU A 57 5.65 13.08 -15.77
N SER A 58 5.59 13.56 -14.52
CA SER A 58 4.80 12.92 -13.45
C SER A 58 3.33 12.78 -13.84
N ALA A 59 2.70 13.87 -14.32
CA ALA A 59 1.29 13.84 -14.72
C ALA A 59 1.04 12.91 -15.92
N VAL A 60 1.94 12.90 -16.92
CA VAL A 60 1.83 11.98 -18.07
C VAL A 60 1.92 10.52 -17.61
N ILE A 61 2.87 10.17 -16.74
CA ILE A 61 2.99 8.82 -16.20
C ILE A 61 1.73 8.44 -15.42
N GLN A 62 1.22 9.34 -14.57
CA GLN A 62 -0.01 9.10 -13.82
C GLN A 62 -1.23 8.90 -14.75
N CYS A 63 -1.34 9.65 -15.85
CA CYS A 63 -2.38 9.45 -16.86
C CYS A 63 -2.24 8.09 -17.57
N ILE A 64 -1.03 7.66 -17.90
CA ILE A 64 -0.78 6.32 -18.49
C ILE A 64 -1.21 5.22 -17.52
N LEU A 65 -0.84 5.34 -16.23
CA LEU A 65 -1.21 4.37 -15.21
C LEU A 65 -2.73 4.32 -14.99
N LEU A 66 -3.43 5.46 -15.04
CA LEU A 66 -4.90 5.50 -15.02
C LEU A 66 -5.52 4.68 -16.17
N LEU A 67 -4.96 4.79 -17.38
CA LEU A 67 -5.41 4.00 -18.53
C LEU A 67 -5.12 2.51 -18.36
N LEU A 68 -4.00 2.18 -17.72
CA LEU A 68 -3.54 0.81 -17.48
C LEU A 68 -4.12 0.17 -16.20
N ARG A 69 -4.91 0.90 -15.41
CA ARG A 69 -5.48 0.42 -14.13
C ARG A 69 -6.16 -0.95 -14.23
N LYS A 70 -7.09 -1.10 -15.17
CA LYS A 70 -7.81 -2.38 -15.37
C LYS A 70 -6.92 -3.46 -16.00
N PRO A 71 -6.15 -3.18 -17.09
CA PRO A 71 -5.22 -4.15 -17.66
C PRO A 71 -4.20 -4.71 -16.66
N MET A 72 -3.58 -3.85 -15.84
CA MET A 72 -2.59 -4.27 -14.85
C MET A 72 -3.22 -5.15 -13.78
N ALA A 73 -4.34 -4.73 -13.19
CA ALA A 73 -5.05 -5.52 -12.18
C ALA A 73 -5.50 -6.89 -12.73
N TRP A 74 -5.99 -6.93 -13.98
CA TRP A 74 -6.35 -8.18 -14.64
C TRP A 74 -5.14 -9.10 -14.83
N LEU A 75 -4.03 -8.57 -15.35
CA LEU A 75 -2.80 -9.34 -15.56
C LEU A 75 -2.26 -9.91 -14.25
N GLY A 76 -2.22 -9.09 -13.20
CA GLY A 76 -1.81 -9.52 -11.85
C GLY A 76 -2.70 -10.64 -11.32
N GLY A 77 -4.02 -10.50 -11.43
CA GLY A 77 -4.96 -11.52 -10.99
C GLY A 77 -4.87 -12.84 -11.79
N VAL A 78 -4.61 -12.77 -13.11
CA VAL A 78 -4.36 -13.95 -13.94
C VAL A 78 -3.06 -14.64 -13.52
N LEU A 79 -1.99 -13.86 -13.36
CA LEU A 79 -0.68 -14.38 -12.99
C LEU A 79 -0.70 -15.02 -11.60
N GLU A 80 -1.31 -14.37 -10.60
CA GLU A 80 -1.46 -14.92 -9.25
C GLU A 80 -2.24 -16.25 -9.28
N LYS A 81 -3.39 -16.30 -9.97
CA LYS A 81 -4.17 -17.54 -10.10
C LYS A 81 -3.37 -18.65 -10.78
N TRP A 82 -2.65 -18.32 -11.85
CA TRP A 82 -1.82 -19.27 -12.58
C TRP A 82 -0.71 -19.84 -11.70
N LEU A 83 0.05 -18.98 -11.01
CA LEU A 83 1.15 -19.40 -10.13
C LEU A 83 0.65 -20.29 -8.98
N ASN A 84 -0.48 -19.92 -8.35
CA ASN A 84 -1.08 -20.73 -7.29
C ASN A 84 -1.62 -22.07 -7.79
N LEU A 85 -2.21 -22.12 -8.98
CA LEU A 85 -2.67 -23.36 -9.61
C LEU A 85 -1.50 -24.31 -9.89
N VAL A 86 -0.43 -23.79 -10.49
CA VAL A 86 0.80 -24.53 -10.77
C VAL A 86 1.41 -25.06 -9.47
N SER A 87 1.54 -24.20 -8.45
CA SER A 87 2.10 -24.57 -7.15
C SER A 87 1.29 -25.64 -6.43
N SER A 88 -0.04 -25.53 -6.42
CA SER A 88 -0.93 -26.47 -5.72
C SER A 88 -0.97 -27.86 -6.35
N ASN A 89 -0.54 -27.96 -7.61
CA ASN A 89 -0.46 -29.23 -8.33
C ASN A 89 0.96 -29.81 -8.37
N GLY A 90 1.92 -29.24 -7.63
CA GLY A 90 3.30 -29.76 -7.60
C GLY A 90 4.17 -29.33 -8.79
N GLY A 91 3.81 -28.24 -9.48
CA GLY A 91 4.54 -27.70 -10.62
C GLY A 91 3.86 -27.95 -11.97
N LEU A 92 4.43 -27.36 -13.04
CA LEU A 92 3.80 -27.33 -14.37
C LEU A 92 3.58 -28.72 -14.96
N LEU A 93 4.59 -29.59 -14.83
CA LEU A 93 4.51 -30.97 -15.33
C LEU A 93 3.39 -31.76 -14.64
N PHE A 94 3.32 -31.69 -13.31
CA PHE A 94 2.28 -32.37 -12.54
C PHE A 94 0.89 -31.76 -12.75
N LEU A 95 0.79 -30.45 -13.00
CA LEU A 95 -0.46 -29.82 -13.41
C LEU A 95 -0.99 -30.44 -14.71
N ILE A 96 -0.15 -30.63 -15.72
CA ILE A 96 -0.55 -31.27 -16.99
C ILE A 96 -0.98 -32.72 -16.75
N LEU A 97 -0.25 -33.48 -15.93
CA LEU A 97 -0.61 -34.86 -15.59
C LEU A 97 -1.92 -34.94 -14.80
N ASN A 98 -2.15 -34.03 -13.86
CA ASN A 98 -3.39 -33.96 -13.09
C ASN A 98 -4.58 -33.54 -13.96
N TRP A 99 -4.36 -32.65 -14.93
CA TRP A 99 -5.37 -32.28 -15.91
C TRP A 99 -5.78 -33.48 -16.77
N LEU A 100 -4.82 -34.25 -17.30
CA LEU A 100 -5.10 -35.49 -18.04
C LEU A 100 -5.80 -36.56 -17.19
N LYS A 101 -5.54 -36.59 -15.89
CA LYS A 101 -6.17 -37.53 -14.93
C LYS A 101 -7.51 -37.02 -14.36
N GLY A 102 -7.93 -35.79 -14.66
CA GLY A 102 -9.10 -35.16 -14.05
C GLY A 102 -8.97 -34.89 -12.54
N LYS A 103 -7.74 -34.74 -12.03
CA LYS A 103 -7.40 -34.58 -10.60
C LYS A 103 -6.75 -33.21 -10.30
N VAL A 104 -7.12 -32.16 -11.02
CA VAL A 104 -6.56 -30.82 -10.79
C VAL A 104 -7.00 -30.29 -9.43
N VAL A 105 -6.03 -29.91 -8.59
CA VAL A 105 -6.28 -29.26 -7.31
C VAL A 105 -6.48 -27.77 -7.55
N ILE A 106 -7.63 -27.23 -7.14
CA ILE A 106 -7.93 -25.80 -7.19
C ILE A 106 -7.53 -25.19 -5.84
N PRO A 107 -6.66 -24.16 -5.81
CA PRO A 107 -6.23 -23.54 -4.56
C PRO A 107 -7.38 -22.85 -3.84
N ASP A 108 -7.43 -22.99 -2.51
CA ASP A 108 -8.30 -22.19 -1.65
C ASP A 108 -7.86 -20.72 -1.71
N SER A 109 -8.80 -19.84 -2.06
CA SER A 109 -8.58 -18.40 -2.17
C SER A 109 -7.96 -17.73 -0.94
N SER A 110 -8.13 -18.34 0.24
CA SER A 110 -7.61 -17.81 1.51
C SER A 110 -6.15 -18.20 1.78
N SER A 111 -5.62 -19.22 1.09
CA SER A 111 -4.23 -19.69 1.23
C SER A 111 -3.39 -19.43 -0.03
N THR A 112 -3.90 -18.66 -0.98
CA THR A 112 -3.10 -18.25 -2.15
C THR A 112 -2.01 -17.28 -1.75
N ARG A 113 -0.86 -17.42 -2.41
CA ARG A 113 0.28 -16.52 -2.29
C ARG A 113 0.20 -15.42 -3.35
N SER A 114 0.66 -14.22 -3.01
CA SER A 114 0.85 -13.14 -3.97
C SER A 114 1.94 -13.50 -4.99
N VAL A 115 2.04 -12.72 -6.08
CA VAL A 115 3.16 -12.85 -7.03
C VAL A 115 4.52 -12.64 -6.33
N LEU A 116 4.60 -11.72 -5.35
CA LEU A 116 5.81 -11.51 -4.55
C LEU A 116 6.17 -12.73 -3.71
N GLY A 117 5.16 -13.41 -3.17
CA GLY A 117 5.33 -14.67 -2.45
C GLY A 117 5.94 -15.77 -3.31
N PHE A 118 5.82 -15.71 -4.64
CA PHE A 118 6.50 -16.63 -5.56
C PHE A 118 7.90 -16.17 -5.99
N LEU A 119 8.18 -14.86 -5.98
CA LEU A 119 9.51 -14.32 -6.29
C LEU A 119 10.52 -14.60 -5.18
N ASP A 120 10.07 -14.57 -3.93
CA ASP A 120 10.86 -15.02 -2.79
C ASP A 120 10.03 -16.01 -1.97
N THR A 121 10.47 -17.27 -1.96
CA THR A 121 9.71 -18.35 -1.34
C THR A 121 9.98 -18.54 0.14
N ARG A 122 11.01 -17.88 0.70
CA ARG A 122 11.45 -18.04 2.10
C ARG A 122 10.38 -17.56 3.08
N ILE A 123 10.11 -18.35 4.10
CA ILE A 123 9.14 -18.00 5.16
C ILE A 123 9.74 -18.12 6.55
N GLU A 124 10.81 -18.89 6.72
CA GLU A 124 11.51 -19.07 7.99
C GLU A 124 12.49 -17.92 8.23
N LEU A 125 12.70 -17.60 9.51
CA LEU A 125 13.78 -16.71 9.93
C LEU A 125 15.11 -17.48 9.91
N ASP A 126 16.22 -16.78 9.71
CA ASP A 126 17.54 -17.41 9.76
C ASP A 126 17.87 -17.83 11.20
N ASP A 127 18.02 -19.13 11.41
CA ASP A 127 18.33 -19.70 12.72
C ASP A 127 19.66 -19.18 13.31
N ASN A 128 20.56 -18.62 12.50
CA ASN A 128 21.82 -18.05 12.98
C ASN A 128 21.67 -16.62 13.51
N ILE A 129 20.55 -15.94 13.25
CA ILE A 129 20.28 -14.57 13.70
C ILE A 129 19.33 -14.63 14.89
N LYS A 130 19.90 -14.68 16.09
CA LYS A 130 19.16 -14.75 17.35
C LYS A 130 18.65 -13.35 17.77
N PRO A 131 17.63 -13.26 18.65
CA PRO A 131 17.04 -11.98 19.06
C PRO A 131 18.01 -10.95 19.66
N ASP A 132 19.10 -11.42 20.29
CA ASP A 132 20.17 -10.61 20.85
C ASP A 132 21.20 -10.14 19.80
N ASP A 133 21.14 -10.66 18.58
CA ASP A 133 21.98 -10.24 17.47
C ASP A 133 21.53 -8.87 16.93
N THR A 134 22.49 -7.96 16.76
CA THR A 134 22.27 -6.64 16.15
C THR A 134 21.56 -6.66 14.78
N ARG A 135 21.65 -7.78 14.04
CA ARG A 135 21.03 -7.97 12.73
C ARG A 135 19.57 -8.42 12.81
N TYR A 136 19.11 -8.89 13.97
CA TYR A 136 17.78 -9.48 14.16
C TYR A 136 16.67 -8.54 13.73
N ASN A 137 16.68 -7.32 14.25
CA ASN A 137 15.65 -6.33 13.95
C ASN A 137 15.56 -6.03 12.44
N GLY A 138 16.70 -5.93 11.76
CA GLY A 138 16.73 -5.70 10.30
C GLY A 138 16.23 -6.91 9.50
N SER A 139 16.65 -8.11 9.89
CA SER A 139 16.23 -9.36 9.24
C SER A 139 14.73 -9.60 9.38
N LEU A 140 14.21 -9.48 10.60
CA LEU A 140 12.78 -9.60 10.88
C LEU A 140 11.97 -8.53 10.16
N SER A 141 12.43 -7.27 10.15
CA SER A 141 11.80 -6.19 9.38
C SER A 141 11.70 -6.52 7.90
N MET A 142 12.76 -7.07 7.30
CA MET A 142 12.78 -7.44 5.88
C MET A 142 11.76 -8.56 5.59
N MET A 143 11.72 -9.59 6.44
CA MET A 143 10.76 -10.68 6.31
C MET A 143 9.32 -10.20 6.49
N ALA A 144 9.08 -9.31 7.45
CA ALA A 144 7.76 -8.71 7.69
C ALA A 144 7.31 -7.80 6.54
N ALA A 145 8.21 -6.96 6.02
CA ALA A 145 7.94 -6.09 4.87
C ALA A 145 7.54 -6.90 3.63
N LYS A 146 8.22 -8.02 3.36
CA LYS A 146 7.83 -8.95 2.30
C LYS A 146 6.47 -9.61 2.60
N LEU A 147 6.29 -10.12 3.82
CA LEU A 147 5.07 -10.83 4.22
C LEU A 147 3.82 -9.93 4.16
N SER A 148 3.99 -8.61 4.27
CA SER A 148 2.90 -7.63 4.22
C SER A 148 2.10 -7.62 2.92
N TYR A 149 2.59 -8.24 1.84
CA TYR A 149 1.88 -8.39 0.57
C TYR A 149 0.92 -9.58 0.55
N GLU A 150 0.99 -10.46 1.54
CA GLU A 150 0.19 -11.69 1.59
C GLU A 150 -1.17 -11.48 2.26
N LYS A 151 -2.05 -12.48 2.13
CA LYS A 151 -3.37 -12.46 2.75
C LYS A 151 -3.29 -12.79 4.24
N GLU A 152 -4.20 -12.23 5.03
CA GLU A 152 -4.26 -12.38 6.50
C GLU A 152 -4.07 -13.82 6.99
N LYS A 153 -4.76 -14.81 6.39
CA LYS A 153 -4.64 -16.22 6.80
C LYS A 153 -3.22 -16.77 6.58
N PHE A 154 -2.56 -16.38 5.49
CA PHE A 154 -1.18 -16.79 5.23
C PHE A 154 -0.20 -16.07 6.17
N ILE A 155 -0.41 -14.77 6.40
CA ILE A 155 0.37 -13.99 7.38
C ILE A 155 0.26 -14.62 8.76
N GLY A 156 -0.97 -14.91 9.23
CA GLY A 156 -1.22 -15.54 10.52
C GLY A 156 -0.48 -16.86 10.64
N LYS A 157 -0.56 -17.73 9.62
CA LYS A 157 0.19 -18.98 9.57
C LYS A 157 1.70 -18.77 9.73
N VAL A 158 2.29 -17.86 8.95
CA VAL A 158 3.74 -17.59 9.00
C VAL A 158 4.15 -17.08 10.38
N VAL A 159 3.46 -16.07 10.90
CA VAL A 159 3.77 -15.44 12.19
C VAL A 159 3.63 -16.44 13.33
N SER A 160 2.54 -17.20 13.40
CA SER A 160 2.29 -18.12 14.53
C SER A 160 3.04 -19.44 14.42
N GLU A 161 3.04 -20.07 13.25
CA GLU A 161 3.58 -21.43 13.09
C GLU A 161 5.06 -21.45 12.79
N TYR A 162 5.58 -20.48 12.02
CA TYR A 162 6.99 -20.47 11.60
C TYR A 162 7.82 -19.55 12.48
N TRP A 163 7.37 -18.33 12.75
CA TRP A 163 8.13 -17.38 13.57
C TRP A 163 7.91 -17.57 15.08
N LYS A 164 6.87 -18.34 15.47
CA LYS A 164 6.46 -18.56 16.87
C LYS A 164 6.12 -17.26 17.61
N MET A 165 5.56 -16.30 16.88
CA MET A 165 5.16 -14.98 17.37
C MET A 165 3.64 -14.84 17.40
N LYS A 166 3.15 -13.81 18.07
CA LYS A 166 1.72 -13.52 18.17
C LYS A 166 1.32 -12.50 17.10
N LEU A 167 0.44 -12.89 16.18
CA LEU A 167 -0.29 -11.93 15.35
C LEU A 167 -1.29 -11.18 16.23
N VAL A 168 -1.15 -9.86 16.31
CA VAL A 168 -1.99 -8.99 17.15
C VAL A 168 -3.16 -8.45 16.34
N ALA A 169 -2.90 -7.97 15.12
CA ALA A 169 -3.93 -7.40 14.26
C ALA A 169 -3.56 -7.47 12.78
N PHE A 170 -4.58 -7.42 11.94
CA PHE A 170 -4.48 -7.20 10.50
C PHE A 170 -5.49 -6.13 10.11
N HIS A 171 -5.05 -5.14 9.33
CA HIS A 171 -5.87 -4.00 8.94
C HIS A 171 -5.76 -3.74 7.45
N LYS A 172 -6.88 -3.31 6.87
CA LYS A 172 -6.93 -2.68 5.55
C LYS A 172 -7.41 -1.25 5.76
N PHE A 173 -6.61 -0.30 5.28
CA PHE A 173 -6.85 1.12 5.51
C PHE A 173 -7.59 1.74 4.33
N TRP A 174 -8.62 2.51 4.66
CA TRP A 174 -9.39 3.27 3.68
C TRP A 174 -8.61 4.49 3.19
N ASN A 175 -8.52 4.63 1.87
CA ASN A 175 -7.92 5.79 1.23
C ASN A 175 -9.00 6.71 0.67
N GLY A 176 -9.15 7.89 1.26
CA GLY A 176 -10.18 8.87 0.88
C GLY A 176 -10.02 9.45 -0.53
N TYR A 177 -8.80 9.42 -1.10
CA TYR A 177 -8.54 9.88 -2.45
C TYR A 177 -8.90 8.81 -3.50
N GLU A 178 -8.56 7.55 -3.23
CA GLU A 178 -8.84 6.43 -4.14
C GLU A 178 -10.25 5.84 -3.97
N LYS A 179 -10.90 6.13 -2.85
CA LYS A 179 -12.23 5.61 -2.46
C LYS A 179 -12.25 4.07 -2.41
N GLN A 180 -11.18 3.49 -1.92
CA GLN A 180 -11.02 2.05 -1.73
C GLN A 180 -10.05 1.80 -0.57
N GLU A 181 -9.99 0.54 -0.12
CA GLU A 181 -8.89 0.09 0.73
C GLU A 181 -7.61 -0.01 -0.12
N SER A 182 -6.55 0.73 0.22
CA SER A 182 -5.32 0.79 -0.60
C SER A 182 -4.12 0.15 0.08
N THR A 183 -3.94 0.38 1.38
CA THR A 183 -2.78 -0.11 2.14
C THR A 183 -3.27 -1.08 3.20
N GLN A 184 -2.60 -2.22 3.33
CA GLN A 184 -2.81 -3.13 4.44
C GLN A 184 -1.60 -3.10 5.37
N ALA A 185 -1.82 -3.41 6.64
CA ALA A 185 -0.74 -3.67 7.58
C ALA A 185 -1.11 -4.80 8.52
N PHE A 186 -0.08 -5.42 9.08
CA PHE A 186 -0.25 -6.35 10.18
C PHE A 186 0.66 -5.98 11.34
N VAL A 187 0.16 -6.26 12.54
CA VAL A 187 0.82 -5.99 13.80
C VAL A 187 1.11 -7.33 14.45
N PHE A 188 2.35 -7.53 14.89
CA PHE A 188 2.74 -8.75 15.58
C PHE A 188 3.72 -8.45 16.70
N GLN A 189 3.84 -9.40 17.62
CA GLN A 189 4.64 -9.27 18.82
C GLN A 189 5.48 -10.53 19.00
N ASP A 190 6.77 -10.33 19.24
CA ASP A 190 7.63 -11.44 19.66
C ASP A 190 7.38 -11.71 21.14
N THR A 191 6.55 -12.70 21.43
CA THR A 191 6.25 -13.13 22.80
C THR A 191 7.36 -13.95 23.43
N THR A 192 8.42 -14.29 22.69
CA THR A 192 9.50 -15.17 23.15
C THR A 192 10.73 -14.39 23.63
N SER A 193 11.07 -13.28 22.98
CA SER A 193 12.33 -12.55 23.24
C SER A 193 12.12 -11.19 23.90
N ASP A 194 11.24 -10.37 23.35
CA ASP A 194 10.88 -9.07 23.91
C ASP A 194 9.37 -8.82 23.78
N PRO A 195 8.59 -9.18 24.82
CA PRO A 195 7.15 -9.01 24.79
C PRO A 195 6.72 -7.54 24.83
N ASN A 196 7.63 -6.56 24.98
CA ASN A 196 7.27 -5.15 24.93
C ASN A 196 7.43 -4.54 23.53
N LEU A 197 8.12 -5.24 22.63
CA LEU A 197 8.34 -4.77 21.26
C LEU A 197 7.17 -5.18 20.35
N VAL A 198 6.53 -4.18 19.75
CA VAL A 198 5.45 -4.37 18.77
C VAL A 198 5.96 -4.02 17.38
N TRP A 199 5.79 -4.96 16.46
CA TRP A 199 6.16 -4.80 15.06
C TRP A 199 4.94 -4.43 14.24
N VAL A 200 5.09 -3.44 13.37
CA VAL A 200 4.05 -3.02 12.42
C VAL A 200 4.64 -3.03 11.01
N ALA A 201 4.08 -3.84 10.13
CA ALA A 201 4.53 -3.95 8.76
C ALA A 201 3.41 -3.49 7.81
N PHE A 202 3.70 -2.43 7.05
CA PHE A 202 2.81 -1.89 6.03
C PHE A 202 3.17 -2.46 4.66
N ARG A 203 2.14 -2.80 3.89
CA ARG A 203 2.29 -3.11 2.47
C ARG A 203 2.67 -1.86 1.69
N GLY A 204 3.71 -1.98 0.87
CA GLY A 204 4.09 -0.98 -0.11
C GLY A 204 3.35 -1.14 -1.43
N THR A 205 4.05 -0.85 -2.53
CA THR A 205 3.53 -0.87 -3.90
C THR A 205 3.30 -2.28 -4.43
N GLU A 206 2.05 -2.63 -4.70
CA GLU A 206 1.71 -3.88 -5.36
C GLU A 206 2.09 -3.81 -6.86
N PRO A 207 2.85 -4.79 -7.42
CA PRO A 207 3.40 -4.69 -8.78
C PRO A 207 2.37 -4.45 -9.88
N PHE A 208 1.15 -4.96 -9.68
CA PHE A 208 0.05 -4.89 -10.65
C PHE A 208 -1.04 -3.90 -10.23
N SER A 209 -0.80 -3.07 -9.22
CA SER A 209 -1.69 -1.96 -8.83
C SER A 209 -1.23 -0.66 -9.48
N ALA A 210 -1.93 -0.23 -10.53
CA ALA A 210 -1.61 1.06 -11.15
C ALA A 210 -1.85 2.24 -10.20
N ASP A 211 -2.78 2.12 -9.25
CA ASP A 211 -3.04 3.17 -8.26
C ASP A 211 -1.85 3.31 -7.30
N ASP A 212 -1.27 2.21 -6.82
CA ASP A 212 -0.08 2.24 -5.96
C ASP A 212 1.09 2.91 -6.68
N TRP A 213 1.38 2.51 -7.92
CA TRP A 213 2.43 3.14 -8.73
C TRP A 213 2.17 4.63 -8.97
N ARG A 214 0.92 5.05 -9.11
CA ARG A 214 0.59 6.48 -9.25
C ARG A 214 1.00 7.26 -8.03
N THR A 215 0.87 6.69 -6.83
CA THR A 215 1.33 7.35 -5.60
C THR A 215 2.84 7.55 -5.63
N ASP A 216 3.63 6.58 -6.12
CA ASP A 216 5.09 6.69 -6.24
C ASP A 216 5.53 7.76 -7.25
N PHE A 217 4.77 7.95 -8.33
CA PHE A 217 5.06 8.98 -9.34
C PHE A 217 4.39 10.33 -9.02
N ASP A 218 3.63 10.45 -7.94
CA ASP A 218 2.94 11.70 -7.57
C ASP A 218 3.85 12.67 -6.83
N ILE A 219 4.50 13.57 -7.57
CA ILE A 219 5.40 14.59 -7.00
C ILE A 219 4.70 15.70 -6.20
N SER A 220 3.41 15.55 -5.92
CA SER A 220 2.67 16.35 -4.97
C SER A 220 3.41 16.45 -3.64
N TRP A 221 3.21 17.55 -2.91
CA TRP A 221 3.76 17.72 -1.58
C TRP A 221 2.86 18.57 -0.69
N CYS A 222 2.96 18.32 0.62
CA CYS A 222 2.29 19.06 1.69
C CYS A 222 3.33 19.48 2.73
N GLU A 223 3.33 20.74 3.11
CA GLU A 223 4.19 21.28 4.15
C GLU A 223 3.48 21.26 5.51
N PHE A 224 4.11 20.61 6.48
CA PHE A 224 3.63 20.51 7.85
C PHE A 224 4.46 21.41 8.77
N ALA A 225 3.81 22.04 9.74
CA ALA A 225 4.47 22.86 10.75
C ALA A 225 5.53 22.04 11.51
N GLY A 226 6.76 22.55 11.58
CA GLY A 226 7.87 21.91 12.31
C GLY A 226 8.49 20.67 11.64
N ILE A 227 7.89 20.13 10.58
CA ILE A 227 8.38 18.94 9.85
C ILE A 227 8.94 19.35 8.48
N GLY A 228 8.31 20.30 7.80
CA GLY A 228 8.65 20.71 6.44
C GLY A 228 7.83 19.99 5.37
N LYS A 229 8.37 19.91 4.14
CA LYS A 229 7.67 19.35 2.97
C LYS A 229 7.74 17.84 2.94
N THR A 230 6.58 17.21 2.85
CA THR A 230 6.42 15.75 2.76
C THR A 230 5.76 15.37 1.45
N HIS A 231 6.02 14.16 0.99
CA HIS A 231 5.48 13.62 -0.25
C HIS A 231 3.96 13.40 -0.15
N GLY A 232 3.21 14.02 -1.06
CA GLY A 232 1.75 14.02 -1.05
C GLY A 232 1.17 12.61 -1.24
N GLY A 233 1.74 11.80 -2.13
CA GLY A 233 1.31 10.42 -2.34
C GLY A 233 1.35 9.59 -1.05
N PHE A 234 2.43 9.72 -0.27
CA PHE A 234 2.56 9.00 1.00
C PHE A 234 1.61 9.52 2.08
N MET A 235 1.38 10.83 2.15
CA MET A 235 0.41 11.38 3.11
C MET A 235 -1.01 10.90 2.80
N LYS A 236 -1.37 10.80 1.51
CA LYS A 236 -2.66 10.22 1.07
C LYS A 236 -2.75 8.74 1.47
N ALA A 237 -1.69 7.96 1.22
CA ALA A 237 -1.64 6.54 1.60
C ALA A 237 -1.71 6.32 3.12
N LEU A 238 -1.17 7.25 3.91
CA LEU A 238 -1.29 7.25 5.38
C LEU A 238 -2.65 7.71 5.90
N GLY A 239 -3.58 8.08 5.02
CA GLY A 239 -4.96 8.42 5.38
C GLY A 239 -5.28 9.90 5.43
N MET A 240 -4.45 10.79 4.86
CA MET A 240 -4.83 12.19 4.67
C MET A 240 -6.13 12.26 3.85
N GLN A 241 -7.08 13.09 4.28
CA GLN A 241 -8.37 13.24 3.63
C GLN A 241 -8.33 14.33 2.54
N THR A 242 -9.32 14.34 1.66
CA THR A 242 -9.41 15.32 0.54
C THR A 242 -9.52 16.78 1.03
N GLU A 243 -10.04 16.99 2.23
CA GLU A 243 -10.10 18.27 2.94
C GLU A 243 -8.75 18.68 3.55
N LYS A 244 -7.70 17.91 3.30
CA LYS A 244 -6.34 18.10 3.84
C LYS A 244 -6.32 18.00 5.36
N SER A 245 -7.20 17.19 5.93
CA SER A 245 -7.30 16.90 7.35
C SER A 245 -6.87 15.46 7.63
N TRP A 246 -6.68 15.15 8.91
CA TRP A 246 -6.57 13.78 9.37
C TRP A 246 -7.94 13.25 9.77
N PRO A 247 -8.23 11.96 9.53
CA PRO A 247 -9.49 11.36 9.92
C PRO A 247 -9.69 11.55 11.42
N LEU A 248 -10.92 11.87 11.81
CA LEU A 248 -11.30 11.84 13.23
C LEU A 248 -11.22 10.39 13.69
N GLU A 249 -10.81 10.17 14.93
CA GLU A 249 -10.84 8.82 15.51
C GLU A 249 -12.26 8.26 15.36
N PRO A 250 -12.41 7.02 14.88
CA PRO A 250 -13.70 6.37 14.92
C PRO A 250 -14.13 6.31 16.40
N GLU A 251 -15.35 6.74 16.70
CA GLU A 251 -15.96 6.45 18.00
C GLU A 251 -15.83 4.94 18.22
N THR A 252 -15.23 4.55 19.35
CA THR A 252 -15.07 3.15 19.73
C THR A 252 -16.44 2.48 19.82
N GLN A 253 -16.93 1.98 18.69
CA GLN A 253 -17.99 0.98 18.68
C GLN A 253 -17.31 -0.34 19.04
N ASP A 254 -17.59 -0.79 20.26
CA ASP A 254 -17.16 -2.04 20.89
C ASP A 254 -16.53 -3.05 19.91
N HIS A 255 -15.22 -3.22 20.06
CA HIS A 255 -14.38 -4.13 19.27
C HIS A 255 -14.89 -5.59 19.23
N GLU A 256 -15.80 -6.00 20.12
CA GLU A 256 -16.44 -7.31 20.07
C GLU A 256 -17.51 -7.46 18.98
N SER A 257 -18.09 -6.36 18.49
CA SER A 257 -19.21 -6.39 17.55
C SER A 257 -18.78 -6.47 16.07
N GLN A 258 -17.60 -5.94 15.73
CA GLN A 258 -17.03 -6.00 14.38
C GLN A 258 -16.34 -7.34 14.06
N LEU A 259 -15.84 -8.07 15.06
CA LEU A 259 -15.36 -9.45 14.84
C LEU A 259 -16.49 -10.44 14.51
N ARG A 260 -17.74 -10.12 14.90
CA ARG A 260 -18.91 -11.00 14.68
C ARG A 260 -19.72 -10.68 13.43
N ARG A 261 -19.58 -9.48 12.87
CA ARG A 261 -20.23 -9.07 11.63
C ARG A 261 -19.13 -8.80 10.63
N GLY A 262 -18.97 -9.63 9.60
CA GLY A 262 -18.01 -9.43 8.50
C GLY A 262 -18.31 -8.20 7.64
N THR A 263 -18.54 -7.04 8.27
CA THR A 263 -18.80 -5.74 7.67
C THR A 263 -17.56 -4.90 7.89
N GLY A 264 -16.80 -4.66 6.81
CA GLY A 264 -15.60 -3.83 6.82
C GLY A 264 -15.92 -2.42 7.29
N GLY A 265 -15.56 -2.11 8.53
CA GLY A 265 -15.43 -0.73 9.01
C GLY A 265 -14.15 -0.13 8.45
N ALA A 266 -14.21 1.11 7.95
CA ALA A 266 -13.04 1.83 7.47
C ALA A 266 -12.08 2.09 8.63
N VAL A 267 -10.98 1.32 8.70
CA VAL A 267 -9.91 1.59 9.65
C VAL A 267 -9.05 2.71 9.05
N CYS A 268 -8.89 3.79 9.80
CA CYS A 268 -7.94 4.87 9.49
C CYS A 268 -6.71 4.72 10.38
N ILE A 269 -5.52 5.15 9.91
CA ILE A 269 -4.32 5.18 10.75
C ILE A 269 -4.50 6.28 11.81
N GLY A 270 -5.05 5.91 12.97
CA GLY A 270 -5.09 6.74 14.15
C GLY A 270 -3.85 6.49 15.00
N ALA A 271 -2.86 7.39 14.96
CA ALA A 271 -1.87 7.45 16.03
C ALA A 271 -2.56 8.02 17.27
N GLY A 272 -2.87 7.16 18.24
CA GLY A 272 -3.30 7.57 19.57
C GLY A 272 -2.20 8.40 20.24
N ASN A 273 -2.60 9.40 21.01
CA ASN A 273 -1.65 10.19 21.79
C ASN A 273 -1.03 9.27 22.86
N ALA A 274 0.30 9.13 22.83
CA ALA A 274 1.07 8.72 24.00
C ALA A 274 1.26 9.93 24.93
#